data_AF-A0A1M4X7B3-F1
#
_entry.id   AF-A0A1M4X7B3-F1
#
_cell.length_a   1.000
_cell.length_b   1.000
_cell.length_c   1.000
_cell.angle_alpha   90.00
_cell.angle_beta   90.00
_cell.angle_gamma   90.00
#
_symmetry.space_group_name_H-M   'P 1'
#
loop_
_entity.id
_entity.type
_entity.pdbx_description
1 polymer ?
#
loop_
_entity_poly.entity_id
_entity_poly.type
_entity_poly.pdbx_seq_one_letter_code
_entity_poly.pdbx_strand_id
1 'polypeptide(L)'
;TVQGRDLAAQVAQRLQAGLCTDCTGVELQDGQITFTRPIYAGKAFVQARIPEARPVMATIRPNALPVPEPVAGRAAEVVTVAAEPGDIRQIVRDVVRQVSSRPELTEADIIVSGGRGMKAAENFRILEELADVLGAAVGASRAAVDAGYAPHSMQVGQTGKTVSPQLYIACGISGAIQHLAGMSSSKVIVAINKDPEANIFKVADYGIVGDLFEVVPLLTQEFKKLLGKE
;
A
#
# COMPACT_ATOMS: atom_id res chain seq x y z
N THR A 1 -8.58 4.04 -1.84
CA THR A 1 -8.71 3.04 -2.94
C THR A 1 -8.90 3.74 -4.27
N VAL A 2 -8.85 3.01 -5.41
CA VAL A 2 -9.12 3.57 -6.75
C VAL A 2 -10.52 4.17 -6.82
N GLN A 3 -11.53 3.42 -6.38
CA GLN A 3 -12.93 3.85 -6.33
C GLN A 3 -13.13 5.09 -5.46
N GLY A 4 -12.51 5.14 -4.27
CA GLY A 4 -12.63 6.29 -3.38
C GLY A 4 -12.02 7.58 -3.95
N ARG A 5 -10.93 7.49 -4.69
CA ARG A 5 -10.31 8.66 -5.35
C ARG A 5 -11.15 9.18 -6.52
N ASP A 6 -11.75 8.27 -7.30
CA ASP A 6 -12.67 8.63 -8.39
C ASP A 6 -13.94 9.29 -7.83
N LEU A 7 -14.61 8.65 -6.87
CA LEU A 7 -15.84 9.15 -6.26
C LEU A 7 -15.64 10.49 -5.56
N ALA A 8 -14.60 10.61 -4.71
CA ALA A 8 -14.40 11.82 -3.91
C ALA A 8 -14.18 13.06 -4.77
N ALA A 9 -13.48 12.93 -5.89
CA ALA A 9 -13.26 14.04 -6.83
C ALA A 9 -14.59 14.53 -7.44
N GLN A 10 -15.45 13.60 -7.87
CA GLN A 10 -16.75 13.93 -8.43
C GLN A 10 -17.69 14.57 -7.39
N VAL A 11 -17.73 14.02 -6.18
CA VAL A 11 -18.56 14.54 -5.08
C VAL A 11 -18.09 15.93 -4.67
N ALA A 12 -16.78 16.14 -4.51
CA ALA A 12 -16.23 17.44 -4.13
C ALA A 12 -16.55 18.51 -5.18
N GLN A 13 -16.44 18.17 -6.47
CA GLN A 13 -16.76 19.08 -7.56
C GLN A 13 -18.25 19.46 -7.57
N ARG A 14 -19.17 18.51 -7.38
CA ARG A 14 -20.62 18.78 -7.33
C ARG A 14 -21.03 19.64 -6.13
N LEU A 15 -20.37 19.44 -4.99
CA LEU A 15 -20.64 20.19 -3.75
C LEU A 15 -19.87 21.51 -3.66
N GLN A 16 -18.99 21.81 -4.62
CA GLN A 16 -18.03 22.92 -4.52
C GLN A 16 -17.21 22.86 -3.22
N ALA A 17 -16.90 21.65 -2.76
CA ALA A 17 -16.19 21.37 -1.54
C ALA A 17 -14.67 21.32 -1.76
N GLY A 18 -13.90 21.56 -0.70
CA GLY A 18 -12.45 21.34 -0.72
C GLY A 18 -12.12 19.87 -0.50
N LEU A 19 -11.18 19.34 -1.30
CA LEU A 19 -10.74 17.94 -1.23
C LEU A 19 -9.22 17.82 -1.08
N CYS A 20 -8.76 17.20 0.01
CA CYS A 20 -7.38 16.77 0.16
C CYS A 20 -7.25 15.29 -0.27
N THR A 21 -6.33 14.96 -1.18
CA THR A 21 -6.22 13.59 -1.71
C THR A 21 -5.03 12.83 -1.15
N ASP A 22 -5.20 11.52 -0.98
CA ASP A 22 -4.14 10.59 -0.60
C ASP A 22 -3.41 10.99 0.70
N CYS A 23 -4.17 11.42 1.69
CA CYS A 23 -3.64 11.84 2.99
C CYS A 23 -3.13 10.64 3.78
N THR A 24 -2.03 10.85 4.49
CA THR A 24 -1.40 9.86 5.38
C THR A 24 -1.48 10.25 6.84
N GLY A 25 -1.94 11.47 7.14
CA GLY A 25 -2.15 11.94 8.51
C GLY A 25 -3.32 12.91 8.58
N VAL A 26 -3.98 12.93 9.74
CA VAL A 26 -5.11 13.81 10.05
C VAL A 26 -4.96 14.28 11.49
N GLU A 27 -4.96 15.59 11.71
CA GLU A 27 -4.85 16.20 13.03
C GLU A 27 -5.86 17.33 13.17
N LEU A 28 -6.40 17.52 14.37
CA LEU A 28 -7.21 18.69 14.72
C LEU A 28 -6.30 19.69 15.43
N GLN A 29 -6.05 20.84 14.80
CA GLN A 29 -5.23 21.92 15.33
C GLN A 29 -6.05 23.21 15.30
N ASP A 30 -6.16 23.91 16.43
CA ASP A 30 -6.89 25.18 16.56
C ASP A 30 -8.34 25.13 16.03
N GLY A 31 -9.01 23.98 16.22
CA GLY A 31 -10.37 23.75 15.71
C GLY A 31 -10.47 23.54 14.20
N GLN A 32 -9.34 23.43 13.49
CA GLN A 32 -9.27 23.14 12.06
C GLN A 32 -8.61 21.78 11.79
N ILE A 33 -9.14 21.06 10.80
CA ILE A 33 -8.55 19.78 10.37
C ILE A 33 -7.34 20.08 9.47
N THR A 34 -6.18 19.56 9.86
CA THR A 34 -4.94 19.58 9.09
C THR A 34 -4.68 18.18 8.55
N PHE A 35 -4.49 18.09 7.23
CA PHE A 35 -4.15 16.84 6.55
C PHE A 35 -2.68 16.83 6.16
N THR A 36 -1.98 15.77 6.50
CA THR A 36 -0.63 15.51 5.99
C THR A 36 -0.74 14.65 4.74
N ARG A 37 -0.16 15.08 3.62
CA ARG A 37 -0.09 14.28 2.39
C ARG A 37 1.30 14.31 1.76
N PRO A 38 1.77 13.18 1.22
CA PRO A 38 2.99 13.17 0.43
C PRO A 38 2.76 13.81 -0.94
N ILE A 39 3.77 14.54 -1.40
CA ILE A 39 3.90 15.06 -2.77
C ILE A 39 5.27 14.64 -3.33
N TYR A 40 5.49 14.83 -4.64
CA TYR A 40 6.74 14.46 -5.31
C TYR A 40 7.22 13.05 -4.99
N ALA A 41 6.31 12.06 -5.07
CA ALA A 41 6.59 10.65 -4.77
C ALA A 41 7.10 10.41 -3.33
N GLY A 42 6.61 11.19 -2.36
CA GLY A 42 6.98 11.07 -0.95
C GLY A 42 8.29 11.77 -0.58
N LYS A 43 8.87 12.55 -1.50
CA LYS A 43 10.06 13.37 -1.20
C LYS A 43 9.77 14.61 -0.37
N ALA A 44 8.50 15.03 -0.32
CA ALA A 44 8.06 16.13 0.51
C ALA A 44 6.65 15.83 1.04
N PHE A 45 6.33 16.43 2.19
CA PHE A 45 5.03 16.31 2.84
C PHE A 45 4.43 17.70 3.00
N VAL A 46 3.16 17.83 2.67
CA VAL A 46 2.40 19.07 2.82
C VAL A 46 1.39 18.90 3.94
N GLN A 47 1.36 19.88 4.84
CA GLN A 47 0.26 20.08 5.77
C GLN A 47 -0.79 20.99 5.10
N ALA A 48 -1.93 20.43 4.73
CA ALA A 48 -2.99 21.10 4.01
C ALA A 48 -4.19 21.37 4.93
N ARG A 49 -4.73 22.59 4.86
CA ARG A 49 -5.95 23.02 5.55
C ARG A 49 -6.95 23.57 4.52
N ILE A 50 -8.24 23.41 4.79
CA ILE A 50 -9.34 23.90 3.94
C ILE A 50 -10.20 24.87 4.78
N PRO A 51 -9.82 26.15 4.87
CA PRO A 51 -10.48 27.09 5.80
C PRO A 51 -11.91 27.41 5.37
N GLU A 52 -12.15 27.63 4.08
CA GLU A 52 -13.37 28.29 3.58
C GLU A 52 -14.42 27.32 3.00
N ALA A 53 -14.01 26.23 2.35
CA ALA A 53 -14.95 25.33 1.67
C ALA A 53 -15.53 24.25 2.60
N ARG A 54 -16.83 23.95 2.45
CA ARG A 54 -17.52 22.91 3.23
C ARG A 54 -18.39 22.02 2.32
N PRO A 55 -18.53 20.71 2.64
CA PRO A 55 -17.81 19.98 3.70
C PRO A 55 -16.30 19.91 3.45
N VAL A 56 -15.50 19.75 4.51
CA VAL A 56 -14.08 19.45 4.38
C VAL A 56 -13.97 17.97 4.02
N MET A 57 -13.44 17.67 2.83
CA MET A 57 -13.32 16.30 2.34
C MET A 57 -11.86 15.87 2.25
N ALA A 58 -11.61 14.59 2.51
CA ALA A 58 -10.31 13.97 2.26
C ALA A 58 -10.46 12.54 1.78
N THR A 59 -9.51 12.08 0.97
CA THR A 59 -9.28 10.64 0.77
C THR A 59 -8.05 10.23 1.56
N ILE A 60 -8.21 9.20 2.40
CA ILE A 60 -7.13 8.66 3.21
C ILE A 60 -6.48 7.49 2.47
N ARG A 61 -5.15 7.41 2.52
CA ARG A 61 -4.42 6.26 2.00
C ARG A 61 -4.76 5.03 2.87
N PRO A 62 -5.12 3.88 2.27
CA PRO A 62 -5.33 2.64 3.02
C PRO A 62 -4.14 2.34 3.95
N ASN A 63 -4.44 1.82 5.15
CA ASN A 63 -3.47 1.49 6.20
C ASN A 63 -2.62 2.66 6.73
N ALA A 64 -2.90 3.91 6.37
CA ALA A 64 -2.14 5.06 6.86
C ALA A 64 -2.56 5.55 8.25
N LEU A 65 -3.78 5.26 8.70
CA LEU A 65 -4.29 5.64 10.01
C LEU A 65 -4.51 4.40 10.89
N PRO A 66 -4.29 4.48 12.20
CA PRO A 66 -4.57 3.38 13.11
C PRO A 66 -6.07 3.10 13.19
N VAL A 67 -6.43 1.82 13.28
CA VAL A 67 -7.80 1.39 13.55
C VAL A 67 -8.01 1.39 15.06
N PRO A 68 -9.02 2.10 15.60
CA PRO A 68 -9.32 2.07 17.03
C PRO A 68 -9.91 0.73 17.46
N GLU A 69 -9.64 0.32 18.69
CA GLU A 69 -10.20 -0.91 19.27
C GLU A 69 -11.74 -0.84 19.30
N PRO A 70 -12.44 -1.95 18.96
CA PRO A 70 -13.89 -2.02 19.09
C PRO A 70 -14.33 -1.79 20.53
N VAL A 71 -15.27 -0.86 20.74
CA VAL A 71 -15.87 -0.60 22.06
C VAL A 71 -17.17 -1.41 22.16
N ALA A 72 -17.15 -2.46 22.98
CA ALA A 72 -18.33 -3.30 23.20
C ALA A 72 -19.53 -2.50 23.71
N GLY A 73 -20.72 -2.77 23.15
CA GLY A 73 -21.96 -2.07 23.52
C GLY A 73 -22.10 -0.65 22.98
N ARG A 74 -21.13 -0.13 22.22
CA ARG A 74 -21.25 1.16 21.53
C ARG A 74 -22.35 1.07 20.45
N ALA A 75 -23.46 1.77 20.67
CA ALA A 75 -24.52 1.93 19.70
C ALA A 75 -24.36 3.24 18.90
N ALA A 76 -24.83 3.24 17.66
CA ALA A 76 -24.94 4.42 16.82
C ALA A 76 -26.37 4.52 16.28
N GLU A 77 -26.84 5.74 16.04
CA GLU A 77 -28.08 5.95 15.30
C GLU A 77 -27.89 5.50 13.84
N VAL A 78 -28.79 4.64 13.36
CA VAL A 78 -28.80 4.18 11.96
C VAL A 78 -29.91 4.91 11.22
N VAL A 79 -29.52 5.89 10.40
CA VAL A 79 -30.45 6.65 9.56
C VAL A 79 -30.50 6.01 8.17
N THR A 80 -31.68 5.60 7.74
CA THR A 80 -31.90 5.09 6.37
C THR A 80 -32.24 6.26 5.45
N VAL A 81 -31.44 6.46 4.40
CA VAL A 81 -31.68 7.49 3.38
C VAL A 81 -32.06 6.79 2.08
N ALA A 82 -33.25 7.09 1.57
CA ALA A 82 -33.66 6.65 0.24
C ALA A 82 -32.85 7.43 -0.82
N ALA A 83 -32.25 6.71 -1.76
CA ALA A 83 -31.55 7.28 -2.90
C ALA A 83 -32.13 6.69 -4.19
N GLU A 84 -32.56 7.56 -5.09
CA GLU A 84 -32.95 7.12 -6.43
C GLU A 84 -31.71 7.08 -7.34
N PRO A 85 -31.45 5.96 -8.03
CA PRO A 85 -30.41 5.94 -9.04
C PRO A 85 -30.79 6.93 -10.15
N GLY A 86 -30.02 8.00 -10.28
CA GLY A 86 -30.16 8.94 -11.40
C GLY A 86 -29.71 8.31 -12.73
N ASP A 87 -29.41 9.14 -13.72
CA ASP A 87 -28.95 8.66 -15.03
C ASP A 87 -27.55 8.01 -14.95
N ILE A 88 -27.52 6.68 -14.83
CA ILE A 88 -26.28 5.89 -14.80
C ILE A 88 -25.79 5.67 -16.23
N ARG A 89 -24.65 6.28 -16.56
CA ARG A 89 -24.01 6.15 -17.89
C ARG A 89 -23.05 4.97 -18.01
N GLN A 90 -22.65 4.37 -16.89
CA GLN A 90 -21.70 3.25 -16.86
C GLN A 90 -22.43 1.92 -16.73
N ILE A 91 -22.05 0.97 -17.59
CA ILE A 91 -22.54 -0.41 -17.54
C ILE A 91 -21.35 -1.30 -17.20
N VAL A 92 -21.45 -2.02 -16.07
CA VAL A 92 -20.48 -3.05 -15.70
C VAL A 92 -20.72 -4.26 -16.59
N ARG A 93 -19.76 -4.61 -17.45
CA ARG A 93 -19.87 -5.80 -18.32
C ARG A 93 -19.54 -7.08 -17.57
N ASP A 94 -18.40 -7.11 -16.90
CA ASP A 94 -17.90 -8.27 -16.17
C ASP A 94 -17.18 -7.84 -14.89
N VAL A 95 -17.20 -8.71 -13.88
CA VAL A 95 -16.43 -8.57 -12.64
C VAL A 95 -15.52 -9.78 -12.50
N VAL A 96 -14.24 -9.61 -12.85
CA VAL A 96 -13.24 -10.66 -12.68
C VAL A 96 -12.66 -10.59 -11.26
N ARG A 97 -12.99 -11.57 -10.42
CA ARG A 97 -12.42 -11.70 -9.07
C ARG A 97 -11.20 -12.61 -9.14
N GLN A 98 -10.02 -12.07 -8.85
CA GLN A 98 -8.86 -12.91 -8.53
C GLN A 98 -9.05 -13.42 -7.09
N VAL A 99 -9.39 -14.70 -6.94
CA VAL A 99 -9.42 -15.35 -5.63
C VAL A 99 -7.98 -15.68 -5.27
N SER A 100 -7.46 -14.99 -4.26
CA SER A 100 -6.16 -15.24 -3.66
C SER A 100 -6.39 -15.62 -2.21
N SER A 101 -5.65 -16.61 -1.71
CA SER A 101 -5.57 -16.90 -0.26
C SER A 101 -4.81 -15.81 0.49
N ARG A 102 -4.03 -14.98 -0.22
CA ARG A 102 -3.23 -13.89 0.33
C ARG A 102 -3.99 -12.56 0.35
N PRO A 103 -3.72 -11.68 1.32
CA PRO A 103 -4.31 -10.35 1.39
C PRO A 103 -4.09 -9.52 0.11
N GLU A 104 -4.98 -8.56 -0.12
CA GLU A 104 -4.83 -7.58 -1.20
C GLU A 104 -3.70 -6.60 -0.86
N LEU A 105 -2.84 -6.25 -1.83
CA LEU A 105 -1.65 -5.43 -1.60
C LEU A 105 -1.91 -4.08 -0.92
N THR A 106 -3.00 -3.41 -1.23
CA THR A 106 -3.32 -2.09 -0.64
C THR A 106 -3.87 -2.19 0.78
N GLU A 107 -4.30 -3.38 1.20
CA GLU A 107 -4.90 -3.65 2.52
C GLU A 107 -3.98 -4.50 3.41
N ALA A 108 -2.92 -5.09 2.87
CA ALA A 108 -2.00 -5.92 3.61
C ALA A 108 -1.18 -5.14 4.65
N ASP A 109 -1.08 -5.70 5.86
CA ASP A 109 -0.18 -5.19 6.91
C ASP A 109 1.29 -5.53 6.65
N ILE A 110 1.53 -6.63 5.95
CA ILE A 110 2.87 -7.10 5.59
C ILE A 110 2.91 -7.37 4.08
N ILE A 111 3.95 -6.88 3.41
CA ILE A 111 4.19 -7.13 1.99
C ILE A 111 5.61 -7.65 1.80
N VAL A 112 5.74 -8.81 1.15
CA VAL A 112 7.02 -9.35 0.66
C VAL A 112 7.08 -9.12 -0.84
N SER A 113 8.03 -8.32 -1.31
CA SER A 113 8.04 -7.79 -2.67
C SER A 113 9.30 -8.15 -3.43
N GLY A 114 9.12 -8.69 -4.65
CA GLY A 114 10.19 -9.15 -5.53
C GLY A 114 10.58 -8.16 -6.62
N GLY A 115 11.88 -8.03 -6.85
CA GLY A 115 12.44 -7.19 -7.90
C GLY A 115 12.91 -7.95 -9.13
N ARG A 116 13.62 -7.25 -10.03
CA ARG A 116 14.33 -7.89 -11.16
C ARG A 116 15.39 -8.89 -10.67
N GLY A 117 15.89 -8.74 -9.43
CA GLY A 117 16.78 -9.69 -8.79
C GLY A 117 16.24 -11.11 -8.67
N MET A 118 14.92 -11.31 -8.81
CA MET A 118 14.29 -12.64 -8.82
C MET A 118 14.65 -13.48 -10.05
N LYS A 119 15.16 -12.87 -11.14
CA LYS A 119 15.64 -13.53 -12.38
C LYS A 119 14.64 -14.38 -13.18
N ALA A 120 13.58 -14.91 -12.57
CA ALA A 120 12.57 -15.75 -13.23
C ALA A 120 11.26 -15.77 -12.41
N ALA A 121 10.16 -16.22 -13.03
CA ALA A 121 8.85 -16.29 -12.38
C ALA A 121 8.82 -17.36 -11.28
N GLU A 122 9.44 -18.51 -11.54
CA GLU A 122 9.45 -19.68 -10.65
C GLU A 122 10.12 -19.36 -9.31
N ASN A 123 11.05 -18.41 -9.33
CA ASN A 123 11.78 -17.95 -8.16
C ASN A 123 10.90 -17.13 -7.19
N PHE A 124 9.75 -16.59 -7.63
CA PHE A 124 8.81 -15.93 -6.71
C PHE A 124 8.28 -16.86 -5.63
N ARG A 125 8.36 -18.17 -5.83
CA ARG A 125 8.00 -19.18 -4.82
C ARG A 125 8.69 -18.94 -3.46
N ILE A 126 9.93 -18.48 -3.43
CA ILE A 126 10.62 -18.22 -2.15
C ILE A 126 10.00 -17.03 -1.39
N LEU A 127 9.44 -16.06 -2.11
CA LEU A 127 8.74 -14.92 -1.51
C LEU A 127 7.35 -15.33 -1.04
N GLU A 128 6.70 -16.21 -1.80
CA GLU A 128 5.42 -16.81 -1.46
C GLU A 128 5.50 -17.64 -0.17
N GLU A 129 6.53 -18.47 -0.01
CA GLU A 129 6.76 -19.25 1.21
C GLU A 129 6.96 -18.36 2.44
N LEU A 130 7.77 -17.29 2.30
CA LEU A 130 7.91 -16.29 3.37
C LEU A 130 6.58 -15.58 3.66
N ALA A 131 5.84 -15.21 2.62
CA ALA A 131 4.58 -14.52 2.76
C ALA A 131 3.53 -15.39 3.48
N ASP A 132 3.48 -16.69 3.21
CA ASP A 132 2.55 -17.61 3.87
C ASP A 132 2.86 -17.75 5.37
N VAL A 133 4.14 -17.78 5.74
CA VAL A 133 4.57 -17.78 7.14
C VAL A 133 4.15 -16.50 7.85
N LEU A 134 4.23 -15.35 7.17
CA LEU A 134 3.90 -14.04 7.73
C LEU A 134 2.41 -13.67 7.61
N GLY A 135 1.61 -14.38 6.82
CA GLY A 135 0.27 -13.93 6.43
C GLY A 135 0.30 -12.66 5.56
N ALA A 136 1.35 -12.50 4.76
CA ALA A 136 1.63 -11.31 3.97
C ALA A 136 1.05 -11.39 2.55
N ALA A 137 0.91 -10.22 1.91
CA ALA A 137 0.73 -10.14 0.47
C ALA A 137 2.07 -10.24 -0.27
N VAL A 138 2.04 -10.66 -1.53
CA VAL A 138 3.21 -10.72 -2.42
C VAL A 138 3.15 -9.59 -3.43
N GLY A 139 4.20 -8.78 -3.46
CA GLY A 139 4.36 -7.65 -4.37
C GLY A 139 5.45 -7.89 -5.42
N ALA A 140 5.46 -7.04 -6.44
CA ALA A 140 6.49 -7.03 -7.46
C ALA A 140 6.84 -5.61 -7.88
N SER A 141 8.12 -5.37 -8.19
CA SER A 141 8.52 -4.14 -8.90
C SER A 141 8.05 -4.19 -10.36
N ARG A 142 7.84 -3.02 -10.99
CA ARG A 142 7.58 -2.94 -12.43
C ARG A 142 8.63 -3.70 -13.27
N ALA A 143 9.90 -3.64 -12.87
CA ALA A 143 10.98 -4.32 -13.60
C ALA A 143 10.87 -5.85 -13.60
N ALA A 144 10.16 -6.44 -12.63
CA ALA A 144 9.84 -7.87 -12.57
C ALA A 144 8.58 -8.19 -13.39
N VAL A 145 7.57 -7.32 -13.35
CA VAL A 145 6.34 -7.44 -14.16
C VAL A 145 6.65 -7.34 -15.66
N ASP A 146 7.42 -6.33 -16.06
CA ASP A 146 7.84 -6.13 -17.45
C ASP A 146 8.70 -7.31 -17.98
N ALA A 147 9.35 -8.05 -17.08
CA ALA A 147 10.12 -9.25 -17.40
C ALA A 147 9.28 -10.55 -17.38
N GLY A 148 7.98 -10.45 -17.09
CA GLY A 148 7.08 -11.60 -17.03
C GLY A 148 7.19 -12.44 -15.76
N TYR A 149 7.88 -11.96 -14.71
CA TYR A 149 8.08 -12.74 -13.48
C TYR A 149 6.85 -12.72 -12.55
N ALA A 150 6.03 -11.68 -12.66
CA ALA A 150 4.83 -11.49 -11.84
C ALA A 150 3.74 -10.76 -12.64
N PRO A 151 2.45 -10.99 -12.34
CA PRO A 151 1.36 -10.28 -12.98
C PRO A 151 1.32 -8.80 -12.56
N HIS A 152 0.72 -7.96 -13.41
CA HIS A 152 0.56 -6.52 -13.12
C HIS A 152 -0.24 -6.25 -11.84
N SER A 153 -1.12 -7.16 -11.42
CA SER A 153 -1.87 -7.04 -10.16
C SER A 153 -0.97 -7.04 -8.91
N MET A 154 0.26 -7.56 -9.02
CA MET A 154 1.25 -7.51 -7.95
C MET A 154 2.14 -6.25 -7.99
N GLN A 155 1.99 -5.39 -9.01
CA GLN A 155 2.91 -4.27 -9.22
C GLN A 155 2.78 -3.20 -8.13
N VAL A 156 3.89 -2.90 -7.45
CA VAL A 156 4.02 -1.79 -6.50
C VAL A 156 4.84 -0.66 -7.12
N GLY A 157 4.33 0.57 -7.02
CA GLY A 157 4.99 1.78 -7.53
C GLY A 157 4.00 2.83 -8.05
N GLN A 158 4.54 3.91 -8.61
CA GLN A 158 3.79 5.06 -9.13
C GLN A 158 2.73 4.69 -10.17
N THR A 159 3.04 3.72 -11.04
CA THR A 159 2.14 3.21 -12.08
C THR A 159 1.51 1.86 -11.70
N GLY A 160 1.68 1.43 -10.46
CA GLY A 160 1.06 0.24 -9.89
C GLY A 160 0.22 0.62 -8.67
N LYS A 161 0.23 -0.24 -7.66
CA LYS A 161 -0.42 0.01 -6.38
C LYS A 161 0.48 0.86 -5.47
N THR A 162 -0.13 1.82 -4.80
CA THR A 162 0.46 2.53 -3.67
C THR A 162 0.02 1.84 -2.39
N VAL A 163 0.97 1.47 -1.54
CA VAL A 163 0.78 0.66 -0.34
C VAL A 163 1.41 1.35 0.88
N SER A 164 0.84 1.08 2.06
CA SER A 164 1.32 1.58 3.37
C SER A 164 1.29 0.47 4.42
N PRO A 165 1.98 -0.67 4.20
CA PRO A 165 1.99 -1.74 5.20
C PRO A 165 2.75 -1.33 6.47
N GLN A 166 2.53 -2.08 7.55
CA GLN A 166 3.37 -2.02 8.74
C GLN A 166 4.79 -2.52 8.44
N LEU A 167 4.93 -3.54 7.58
CA LEU A 167 6.22 -4.10 7.18
C LEU A 167 6.28 -4.32 5.66
N TYR A 168 7.32 -3.79 5.02
CA TYR A 168 7.63 -4.03 3.62
C TYR A 168 9.02 -4.66 3.48
N ILE A 169 9.09 -5.88 2.93
CA ILE A 169 10.34 -6.60 2.67
C ILE A 169 10.64 -6.53 1.17
N ALA A 170 11.68 -5.79 0.79
CA ALA A 170 12.10 -5.58 -0.59
C ALA A 170 13.25 -6.53 -0.98
N CYS A 171 12.93 -7.57 -1.75
CA CYS A 171 13.87 -8.61 -2.17
C CYS A 171 14.36 -8.38 -3.60
N GLY A 172 15.64 -8.04 -3.77
CA GLY A 172 16.25 -7.84 -5.10
C GLY A 172 15.69 -6.63 -5.86
N ILE A 173 15.21 -5.61 -5.13
CA ILE A 173 14.67 -4.37 -5.67
C ILE A 173 15.72 -3.26 -5.56
N SER A 174 15.96 -2.53 -6.64
CA SER A 174 16.99 -1.46 -6.67
C SER A 174 16.57 -0.16 -5.98
N GLY A 175 15.27 0.07 -5.77
CA GLY A 175 14.75 1.30 -5.16
C GLY A 175 14.67 2.49 -6.12
N ALA A 176 14.30 2.24 -7.38
CA ALA A 176 13.98 3.32 -8.32
C ALA A 176 12.86 4.23 -7.75
N ILE A 177 12.94 5.54 -8.02
CA ILE A 177 12.00 6.55 -7.47
C ILE A 177 10.54 6.16 -7.72
N GLN A 178 10.24 5.59 -8.88
CA GLN A 178 8.90 5.14 -9.26
C GLN A 178 8.42 3.99 -8.38
N HIS A 179 9.30 3.09 -7.93
CA HIS A 179 8.92 2.04 -6.98
C HIS A 179 8.72 2.63 -5.59
N LEU A 180 9.66 3.47 -5.13
CA LEU A 180 9.58 4.14 -3.83
C LEU A 180 8.31 4.97 -3.68
N ALA A 181 7.86 5.65 -4.74
CA ALA A 181 6.59 6.38 -4.76
C ALA A 181 5.38 5.55 -4.31
N GLY A 182 5.45 4.23 -4.52
CA GLY A 182 4.38 3.29 -4.17
C GLY A 182 4.51 2.69 -2.78
N MET A 183 5.65 2.78 -2.09
CA MET A 183 5.86 2.05 -0.82
C MET A 183 6.65 2.82 0.25
N SER A 184 7.12 4.04 -0.02
CA SER A 184 7.92 4.83 0.93
C SER A 184 7.16 5.24 2.19
N SER A 185 5.84 5.12 2.20
CA SER A 185 4.99 5.30 3.38
C SER A 185 4.80 4.03 4.21
N SER A 186 5.54 2.96 3.92
CA SER A 186 5.57 1.78 4.79
C SER A 186 6.19 2.16 6.13
N LYS A 187 5.70 1.58 7.23
CA LYS A 187 6.19 1.93 8.56
C LYS A 187 7.59 1.36 8.84
N VAL A 188 7.85 0.16 8.36
CA VAL A 188 9.18 -0.49 8.43
C VAL A 188 9.52 -1.04 7.04
N ILE A 189 10.70 -0.73 6.55
CA ILE A 189 11.24 -1.18 5.27
C ILE A 189 12.49 -2.03 5.52
N VAL A 190 12.43 -3.31 5.13
CA VAL A 190 13.57 -4.22 5.11
C VAL A 190 14.03 -4.40 3.66
N ALA A 191 15.31 -4.24 3.38
CA ALA A 191 15.87 -4.41 2.04
C ALA A 191 16.89 -5.55 2.00
N ILE A 192 16.76 -6.44 1.01
CA ILE A 192 17.69 -7.54 0.73
C ILE A 192 18.19 -7.36 -0.70
N ASN A 193 19.47 -7.03 -0.86
CA ASN A 193 20.06 -6.82 -2.17
C ASN A 193 21.54 -7.19 -2.19
N LYS A 194 22.01 -7.77 -3.29
CA LYS A 194 23.44 -8.10 -3.47
C LYS A 194 24.31 -6.86 -3.68
N ASP A 195 23.74 -5.79 -4.20
CA ASP A 195 24.43 -4.54 -4.50
C ASP A 195 24.32 -3.59 -3.31
N PRO A 196 25.42 -3.35 -2.54
CA PRO A 196 25.40 -2.48 -1.37
C PRO A 196 25.07 -1.01 -1.71
N GLU A 197 25.22 -0.61 -2.96
CA GLU A 197 24.96 0.76 -3.43
C GLU A 197 23.52 0.94 -3.95
N ALA A 198 22.66 -0.10 -3.83
CA ALA A 198 21.28 -0.03 -4.28
C ALA A 198 20.51 1.09 -3.55
N ASN A 199 19.80 1.93 -4.32
CA ASN A 199 19.04 3.07 -3.77
C ASN A 199 17.99 2.69 -2.73
N ILE A 200 17.51 1.43 -2.73
CA ILE A 200 16.56 0.94 -1.72
C ILE A 200 17.10 1.09 -0.30
N PHE A 201 18.42 0.96 -0.10
CA PHE A 201 19.05 1.10 1.22
C PHE A 201 18.98 2.52 1.78
N LYS A 202 18.76 3.54 0.94
CA LYS A 202 18.60 4.93 1.38
C LYS A 202 17.30 5.18 2.14
N VAL A 203 16.33 4.27 2.02
CA VAL A 203 15.01 4.37 2.65
C VAL A 203 14.69 3.16 3.53
N ALA A 204 15.61 2.19 3.62
CA ALA A 204 15.40 0.98 4.41
C ALA A 204 15.75 1.25 5.88
N ASP A 205 14.89 0.78 6.78
CA ASP A 205 15.17 0.76 8.22
C ASP A 205 16.17 -0.36 8.54
N TYR A 206 16.09 -1.48 7.81
CA TYR A 206 17.01 -2.61 7.93
C TYR A 206 17.50 -3.05 6.56
N GLY A 207 18.81 -3.24 6.40
CA GLY A 207 19.44 -3.66 5.15
C GLY A 207 20.27 -4.93 5.32
N ILE A 208 20.10 -5.88 4.40
CA ILE A 208 20.94 -7.08 4.28
C ILE A 208 21.60 -7.05 2.90
N VAL A 209 22.93 -6.95 2.88
CA VAL A 209 23.72 -7.09 1.66
C VAL A 209 24.04 -8.58 1.47
N GLY A 210 23.41 -9.20 0.48
CA GLY A 210 23.56 -10.64 0.24
C GLY A 210 22.68 -11.16 -0.89
N ASP A 211 22.84 -12.44 -1.23
CA ASP A 211 21.98 -13.08 -2.20
C ASP A 211 20.59 -13.36 -1.59
N LEU A 212 19.54 -12.85 -2.23
CA LEU A 212 18.16 -13.07 -1.80
C LEU A 212 17.80 -14.57 -1.80
N PHE A 213 18.43 -15.37 -2.66
CA PHE A 213 18.18 -16.81 -2.75
C PHE A 213 18.70 -17.59 -1.55
N GLU A 214 19.63 -17.00 -0.79
CA GLU A 214 20.15 -17.57 0.46
C GLU A 214 19.45 -16.93 1.67
N VAL A 215 19.34 -15.59 1.66
CA VAL A 215 18.82 -14.82 2.79
C VAL A 215 17.32 -15.06 3.01
N VAL A 216 16.49 -15.04 1.96
CA VAL A 216 15.03 -15.16 2.12
C VAL A 216 14.61 -16.53 2.69
N PRO A 217 15.17 -17.67 2.22
CA PRO A 217 14.89 -18.96 2.86
C PRO A 217 15.32 -19.03 4.31
N LEU A 218 16.49 -18.47 4.67
CA LEU A 218 16.94 -18.43 6.07
C LEU A 218 16.01 -17.60 6.94
N LEU A 219 15.59 -16.42 6.48
CA LEU A 219 14.58 -15.62 7.17
C LEU A 219 13.27 -16.39 7.35
N THR A 220 12.83 -17.11 6.32
CA THR A 220 11.62 -17.94 6.38
C THR A 220 11.72 -18.98 7.49
N GLN A 221 12.85 -19.69 7.58
CA GLN A 221 13.08 -20.69 8.64
C GLN A 221 13.07 -20.07 10.04
N GLU A 222 13.70 -18.91 10.22
CA GLU A 222 13.70 -18.23 11.52
C GLU A 222 12.31 -17.71 11.90
N PHE A 223 11.54 -17.16 10.95
CA PHE A 223 10.16 -16.76 11.22
C PHE A 223 9.26 -17.94 11.56
N LYS A 224 9.43 -19.10 10.90
CA LYS A 224 8.71 -20.33 11.26
C LYS A 224 8.93 -20.72 12.72
N LYS A 225 10.20 -20.72 13.16
CA LYS A 225 10.57 -21.04 14.54
C LYS A 225 9.96 -20.05 15.54
N LEU A 226 10.07 -18.75 15.26
CA LEU A 226 9.59 -17.70 16.16
C LEU A 226 8.06 -17.63 16.24
N LEU A 227 7.36 -17.93 15.15
CA LEU A 227 5.90 -17.87 15.06
C LEU A 227 5.20 -19.20 15.36
N GLY A 228 5.96 -20.26 15.67
CA GLY A 228 5.40 -21.59 15.94
C GLY A 228 4.68 -22.23 14.74
N LYS A 229 5.11 -21.88 13.52
CA LYS A 229 4.56 -22.40 12.25
C LYS A 229 5.58 -23.35 11.62
N GLU A 230 5.65 -24.59 12.10
CA GLU A 230 6.51 -25.63 11.47
C GLU A 230 5.98 -26.04 10.09
#